data_AF-A0A485JN43-F1
#
_entry.id   AF-A0A485JN43-F1
#
_cell.length_a   1.000
_cell.length_b   1.000
_cell.length_c   1.000
_cell.angle_alpha   90.00
_cell.angle_beta   90.00
_cell.angle_gamma   90.00
#
_symmetry.space_group_name_H-M   'P 1'
#
loop_
_entity.id
_entity.type
_entity.pdbx_description
1 polymer ?
#
loop_
_entity_poly.entity_id
_entity_poly.type
_entity_poly.pdbx_seq_one_letter_code
_entity_poly.pdbx_strand_id
1 'polypeptide(L)'
;MVHDKINYNIDEPSSSGKTLSIAFVNQRQYRAQQCFMSVKLVDNADGSTMLDKRYVITNGNQLAIQNDLLESLSKALNQPWPQRMQEMLQQILPHRGALLTNFYQAHDYLLHGDDKSLNRASELLGEIVQSSPEFTYARAEKALVDVVRHSQHPLDEKQLAALNTEIDNIVTLPELNNLSIIYQ
;
A
#
# COMPACT_ATOMS: atom_id res chain seq x y z
N MET A 1 -19.99 2.18 7.28
CA MET A 1 -19.25 3.46 7.39
C MET A 1 -17.89 3.25 6.75
N VAL A 2 -17.45 4.17 5.91
CA VAL A 2 -16.11 4.12 5.30
C VAL A 2 -15.09 4.50 6.37
N HIS A 3 -14.17 3.58 6.68
CA HIS A 3 -13.15 3.78 7.72
C HIS A 3 -11.89 4.47 7.19
N ASP A 4 -11.55 4.27 5.90
CA ASP A 4 -10.50 5.00 5.20
C ASP A 4 -11.09 6.11 4.33
N LYS A 5 -10.84 7.36 4.71
CA LYS A 5 -11.34 8.55 4.01
C LYS A 5 -10.28 9.27 3.17
N ILE A 6 -9.15 8.64 2.85
CA ILE A 6 -8.06 9.29 2.09
C ILE A 6 -8.55 9.79 0.71
N ASN A 7 -9.35 8.98 0.00
CA ASN A 7 -9.95 9.36 -1.29
C ASN A 7 -11.43 9.81 -1.14
N TYR A 8 -11.80 10.37 0.01
CA TYR A 8 -13.16 10.81 0.30
C TYR A 8 -13.21 12.31 0.57
N ASN A 9 -13.72 13.07 -0.41
CA ASN A 9 -13.66 14.53 -0.42
C ASN A 9 -14.84 15.23 0.27
N ILE A 10 -15.70 14.49 0.99
CA ILE A 10 -16.88 15.03 1.66
C ILE A 10 -16.67 14.90 3.17
N ASP A 11 -16.94 15.99 3.89
CA ASP A 11 -17.03 15.95 5.34
C ASP A 11 -18.49 15.70 5.75
N GLU A 12 -18.71 14.57 6.42
CA GLU A 12 -20.02 14.13 6.86
C GLU A 12 -19.97 13.76 8.35
N PRO A 13 -21.03 14.07 9.12
CA PRO A 13 -21.13 13.62 10.50
C PRO A 13 -20.89 12.12 10.62
N SER A 14 -20.02 11.74 11.55
CA SER A 14 -19.61 10.36 11.76
C SER A 14 -19.48 10.06 13.25
N SER A 15 -19.75 8.82 13.64
CA SER A 15 -19.54 8.33 15.00
C SER A 15 -18.11 7.87 15.26
N SER A 16 -17.14 8.24 14.42
CA SER A 16 -15.73 7.90 14.61
C SER A 16 -15.21 8.49 15.92
N GLY A 17 -14.83 7.64 16.88
CA GLY A 17 -14.30 8.10 18.17
C GLY A 17 -12.86 8.61 18.11
N LYS A 18 -12.12 8.32 17.04
CA LYS A 18 -10.75 8.78 16.81
C LYS A 18 -10.55 9.14 15.34
N THR A 19 -9.68 10.09 15.06
CA THR A 19 -9.31 10.49 13.69
C THR A 19 -7.80 10.45 13.53
N LEU A 20 -7.30 9.67 12.57
CA LEU A 20 -5.91 9.70 12.12
C LEU A 20 -5.81 10.59 10.88
N SER A 21 -5.10 11.71 10.99
CA SER A 21 -4.92 12.67 9.91
C SER A 21 -3.49 12.64 9.39
N ILE A 22 -3.34 12.58 8.07
CA ILE A 22 -2.06 12.71 7.37
C ILE A 22 -2.08 14.03 6.58
N ALA A 23 -1.11 14.90 6.81
CA ALA A 23 -1.03 16.22 6.19
C ALA A 23 0.39 16.53 5.69
N PHE A 24 0.51 17.19 4.54
CA PHE A 24 1.79 17.72 4.08
C PHE A 24 1.96 19.16 4.57
N VAL A 25 3.03 19.41 5.32
CA VAL A 25 3.30 20.72 5.94
C VAL A 25 4.60 21.30 5.40
N ASN A 26 4.55 22.55 4.95
CA ASN A 26 5.72 23.28 4.45
C ASN A 26 6.32 24.17 5.55
N GLN A 27 7.63 24.10 5.77
CA GLN A 27 8.33 24.97 6.74
C GLN A 27 8.53 26.41 6.25
N ARG A 28 8.35 26.65 4.94
CA ARG A 28 8.44 27.96 4.28
C ARG A 28 9.80 28.65 4.47
N GLN A 29 10.88 27.88 4.57
CA GLN A 29 12.24 28.43 4.70
C GLN A 29 12.79 28.95 3.38
N TYR A 30 12.41 28.32 2.26
CA TYR A 30 12.78 28.75 0.90
C TYR A 30 11.74 28.30 -0.14
N ARG A 31 11.77 28.90 -1.35
CA ARG A 31 10.85 28.56 -2.45
C ARG A 31 11.07 27.11 -2.91
N ALA A 32 9.97 26.41 -3.21
CA ALA A 32 9.97 25.01 -3.64
C ALA A 32 10.60 24.01 -2.64
N GLN A 33 10.65 24.38 -1.35
CA GLN A 33 11.00 23.43 -0.29
C GLN A 33 9.99 22.29 -0.23
N GLN A 34 10.48 21.05 -0.15
CA GLN A 34 9.65 19.87 0.05
C GLN A 34 8.90 19.95 1.39
N CYS A 35 7.63 19.59 1.39
CA CYS A 35 6.86 19.43 2.62
C CYS A 35 7.36 18.20 3.40
N PHE A 36 7.22 18.25 4.73
CA PHE A 36 7.27 17.04 5.54
C PHE A 36 5.86 16.49 5.75
N MET A 37 5.74 15.20 6.05
CA MET A 37 4.48 14.54 6.35
C MET A 37 4.21 14.64 7.86
N SER A 38 3.10 15.25 8.25
CA SER A 38 2.59 15.27 9.63
C SER A 38 1.52 14.21 9.78
N VAL A 39 1.63 13.38 10.81
CA VAL A 39 0.64 12.36 11.13
C VAL A 39 0.14 12.60 12.55
N LYS A 40 -1.18 12.73 12.72
CA LYS A 40 -1.81 13.02 14.02
C LYS A 40 -2.97 12.10 14.30
N LEU A 41 -3.01 11.52 15.50
CA LEU A 41 -4.17 10.79 16.01
C LEU A 41 -4.84 11.65 17.09
N VAL A 42 -6.12 11.93 16.92
CA VAL A 42 -6.94 12.71 17.86
C VAL A 42 -8.08 11.84 18.40
N ASP A 43 -8.33 11.92 19.70
CA ASP A 43 -9.55 11.37 20.31
C ASP A 43 -10.68 12.40 20.16
N ASN A 44 -11.76 12.02 19.48
CA ASN A 44 -12.86 12.93 19.18
C ASN A 44 -13.81 13.11 20.37
N ALA A 45 -13.69 12.31 21.44
CA ALA A 45 -14.50 12.46 22.64
C ALA A 45 -14.07 13.68 23.48
N ASP A 46 -12.77 13.96 23.56
CA ASP A 46 -12.21 15.04 24.37
C ASP A 46 -11.29 16.01 23.60
N GLY A 47 -10.99 15.74 22.33
CA GLY A 47 -10.13 16.55 21.48
C GLY A 47 -8.63 16.38 21.75
N SER A 48 -8.24 15.41 22.60
CA SER A 48 -6.84 15.20 22.97
C SER A 48 -6.02 14.63 21.80
N THR A 49 -4.77 15.08 21.68
CA THR A 49 -3.82 14.51 20.71
C THR A 49 -3.14 13.28 21.31
N MET A 50 -3.42 12.12 20.73
CA MET A 50 -2.87 10.83 21.16
C MET A 50 -1.51 10.51 20.51
N LEU A 51 -1.28 11.02 19.30
CA LEU A 51 -0.04 10.86 18.54
C LEU A 51 0.18 12.12 17.68
N ASP A 52 1.40 12.65 17.67
CA ASP A 52 1.83 13.74 16.78
C ASP A 52 3.24 13.42 16.26
N LYS A 53 3.33 13.08 14.98
CA LYS A 53 4.58 12.71 14.30
C LYS A 53 4.86 13.64 13.13
N ARG A 54 6.14 13.86 12.87
CA ARG A 54 6.66 14.67 11.76
C ARG A 54 7.73 13.86 11.04
N TYR A 55 7.45 13.52 9.79
CA TYR A 55 8.25 12.63 8.99
C TYR A 55 8.80 13.36 7.76
N VAL A 56 10.12 13.33 7.61
CA VAL A 56 10.78 13.74 6.36
C VAL A 56 11.00 12.51 5.52
N ILE A 57 10.23 12.38 4.44
CA ILE A 57 10.34 11.24 3.53
C ILE A 57 11.56 11.46 2.63
N THR A 58 12.43 10.46 2.55
CA THR A 58 13.54 10.40 1.59
C THR A 58 13.41 9.13 0.76
N ASN A 59 14.02 9.11 -0.42
CA ASN A 59 13.97 7.93 -1.28
C ASN A 59 14.81 6.79 -0.66
N GLY A 60 14.14 5.90 0.06
CA GLY A 60 14.74 4.76 0.76
C GLY A 60 14.32 4.61 2.23
N ASN A 61 13.71 5.62 2.86
CA ASN A 61 13.31 5.54 4.28
C ASN A 61 11.81 5.23 4.49
N GLN A 62 11.05 4.95 3.43
CA GLN A 62 9.59 4.81 3.50
C GLN A 62 9.18 3.68 4.47
N LEU A 63 9.85 2.52 4.44
CA LEU A 63 9.57 1.41 5.35
C LEU A 63 9.95 1.72 6.81
N ALA A 64 11.08 2.41 7.03
CA ALA A 64 11.48 2.80 8.38
C ALA A 64 10.47 3.76 9.01
N ILE A 65 9.93 4.69 8.22
CA ILE A 65 8.89 5.62 8.65
C ILE A 65 7.57 4.90 8.92
N GLN A 66 7.18 3.97 8.03
CA GLN A 66 5.98 3.15 8.25
C GLN A 66 6.11 2.32 9.53
N ASN A 67 7.27 1.72 9.78
CA ASN A 67 7.52 0.95 11.00
C ASN A 67 7.43 1.80 12.27
N ASP A 68 8.07 2.97 12.31
CA ASP A 68 7.95 3.90 13.46
C ASP A 68 6.49 4.34 13.69
N LEU A 69 5.74 4.57 12.62
CA LEU A 69 4.32 4.91 12.73
C LEU A 69 3.50 3.75 13.30
N LEU A 70 3.69 2.52 12.81
CA LEU A 70 3.00 1.34 13.29
C LEU A 70 3.33 1.05 14.76
N GLU A 71 4.59 1.15 15.17
CA GLU A 71 5.01 1.01 16.58
C GLU A 71 4.37 2.09 17.46
N SER A 72 4.35 3.33 16.97
CA SER A 72 3.75 4.45 17.70
C SER A 72 2.24 4.31 17.84
N LEU A 73 1.55 3.83 16.80
CA LEU A 73 0.12 3.52 16.83
C LEU A 73 -0.19 2.36 17.79
N SER A 74 0.61 1.30 17.77
CA SER A 74 0.47 0.18 18.70
C SER A 74 0.49 0.66 20.15
N LYS A 75 1.43 1.55 20.49
CA LYS A 75 1.52 2.16 21.82
C LYS A 75 0.35 3.10 22.12
N ALA A 76 0.01 4.00 21.22
CA ALA A 76 -1.05 5.00 21.42
C ALA A 76 -2.44 4.36 21.57
N LEU A 77 -2.67 3.24 20.87
CA LEU A 77 -3.94 2.51 20.88
C LEU A 77 -3.97 1.35 21.89
N ASN A 78 -2.86 1.11 22.61
CA ASN A 78 -2.70 -0.07 23.47
C ASN A 78 -3.05 -1.38 22.74
N GLN A 79 -2.57 -1.51 21.50
CA GLN A 79 -2.89 -2.61 20.60
C GLN A 79 -1.59 -3.24 20.08
N PRO A 80 -1.09 -4.32 20.71
CA PRO A 80 0.04 -5.08 20.18
C PRO A 80 -0.29 -5.65 18.79
N TRP A 81 0.68 -5.62 17.89
CA TRP A 81 0.54 -6.24 16.58
C TRP A 81 0.72 -7.76 16.69
N PRO A 82 -0.26 -8.58 16.26
CA PRO A 82 -0.13 -10.02 16.31
C PRO A 82 0.99 -10.49 15.38
N GLN A 83 1.63 -11.62 15.72
CA GLN A 83 2.76 -12.18 14.95
C GLN A 83 2.42 -12.34 13.46
N ARG A 84 1.21 -12.82 13.14
CA ARG A 84 0.73 -12.95 11.77
C ARG A 84 0.78 -11.64 10.98
N MET A 85 0.43 -10.50 11.61
CA MET A 85 0.49 -9.19 10.94
C MET A 85 1.93 -8.78 10.66
N GLN A 86 2.84 -9.04 11.60
CA GLN A 86 4.26 -8.72 11.43
C GLN A 86 4.89 -9.54 10.30
N GLU A 87 4.60 -10.85 10.26
CA GLU A 87 5.04 -11.75 9.19
C GLU A 87 4.47 -11.34 7.82
N MET A 88 3.17 -10.99 7.78
CA MET A 88 2.52 -10.52 6.55
C MET A 88 3.17 -9.23 6.03
N LEU A 89 3.47 -8.25 6.88
CA LEU A 89 4.13 -7.00 6.45
C LEU A 89 5.52 -7.25 5.86
N GLN A 90 6.24 -8.28 6.32
CA GLN A 90 7.51 -8.68 5.71
C GLN A 90 7.33 -9.31 4.33
N GLN A 91 6.18 -9.91 4.03
CA GLN A 91 5.95 -10.58 2.75
C GLN A 91 5.34 -9.66 1.68
N ILE A 92 4.53 -8.67 2.06
CA ILE A 92 3.76 -7.84 1.11
C ILE A 92 4.47 -6.55 0.69
N LEU A 93 5.62 -6.22 1.29
CA LEU A 93 6.36 -5.00 1.01
C LEU A 93 7.74 -5.32 0.43
N PRO A 94 8.20 -4.59 -0.60
CA PRO A 94 9.54 -4.81 -1.14
C PRO A 94 10.61 -4.26 -0.20
N HIS A 95 11.57 -5.09 0.23
CA HIS A 95 12.68 -4.63 1.08
C HIS A 95 13.72 -3.79 0.34
N ARG A 96 13.73 -3.86 -1.01
CA ARG A 96 14.61 -3.02 -1.82
C ARG A 96 14.05 -1.60 -1.88
N GLY A 97 14.64 -0.70 -1.09
CA GLY A 97 14.16 0.68 -0.93
C GLY A 97 13.94 1.45 -2.25
N ALA A 98 14.77 1.19 -3.27
CA ALA A 98 14.66 1.81 -4.59
C ALA A 98 13.35 1.46 -5.34
N LEU A 99 12.69 0.35 -4.99
CA LEU A 99 11.46 -0.11 -5.63
C LEU A 99 10.19 0.40 -4.94
N LEU A 100 10.30 0.91 -3.69
CA LEU A 100 9.15 1.31 -2.89
C LEU A 100 8.29 2.38 -3.56
N THR A 101 8.92 3.38 -4.18
CA THR A 101 8.20 4.46 -4.88
C THR A 101 7.33 3.90 -6.01
N ASN A 102 7.89 3.02 -6.85
CA ASN A 102 7.15 2.41 -7.95
C ASN A 102 6.09 1.43 -7.44
N PHE A 103 6.36 0.72 -6.34
CA PHE A 103 5.41 -0.19 -5.72
C PHE A 103 4.18 0.55 -5.18
N TYR A 104 4.37 1.64 -4.43
CA TYR A 104 3.25 2.49 -3.98
C TYR A 104 2.50 3.12 -5.16
N GLN A 105 3.20 3.51 -6.22
CA GLN A 105 2.57 4.04 -7.43
C GLN A 105 1.70 2.98 -8.14
N ALA A 106 2.15 1.73 -8.23
CA ALA A 106 1.38 0.63 -8.78
C ALA A 106 0.14 0.33 -7.93
N HIS A 107 0.27 0.38 -6.59
CA HIS A 107 -0.83 0.20 -5.67
C HIS A 107 -1.90 1.31 -5.82
N ASP A 108 -1.49 2.56 -5.95
CA ASP A 108 -2.41 3.68 -6.20
C ASP A 108 -3.16 3.50 -7.52
N TYR A 109 -2.48 3.08 -8.60
CA TYR A 109 -3.14 2.76 -9.87
C TYR A 109 -4.14 1.60 -9.74
N LEU A 110 -3.84 0.57 -8.96
CA LEU A 110 -4.78 -0.51 -8.66
C LEU A 110 -6.04 0.02 -7.97
N LEU A 111 -5.91 0.96 -7.02
CA LEU A 111 -7.04 1.58 -6.33
C LEU A 111 -7.91 2.46 -7.25
N HIS A 112 -7.32 3.09 -8.27
CA HIS A 112 -8.08 3.82 -9.29
C HIS A 112 -8.90 2.87 -10.17
N GLY A 113 -8.32 1.72 -10.55
CA GLY A 113 -9.03 0.61 -11.16
C GLY A 113 -9.52 0.81 -12.60
N ASP A 114 -9.30 1.97 -13.23
CA ASP A 114 -9.57 2.18 -14.65
C ASP A 114 -8.53 1.48 -15.55
N ASP A 115 -8.87 1.32 -16.83
CA ASP A 115 -8.07 0.60 -17.81
C ASP A 115 -6.62 1.11 -17.93
N LYS A 116 -6.42 2.43 -17.97
CA LYS A 116 -5.11 3.07 -18.09
C LYS A 116 -4.30 2.88 -16.81
N SER A 117 -4.94 3.05 -15.66
CA SER A 117 -4.31 2.82 -14.36
C SER A 117 -3.88 1.37 -14.21
N LEU A 118 -4.75 0.40 -14.51
CA LEU A 118 -4.41 -1.02 -14.43
C LEU A 118 -3.32 -1.44 -15.43
N ASN A 119 -3.30 -0.85 -16.63
CA ASN A 119 -2.19 -1.02 -17.57
C ASN A 119 -0.87 -0.56 -16.95
N ARG A 120 -0.85 0.65 -16.37
CA ARG A 120 0.36 1.20 -15.77
C ARG A 120 0.78 0.43 -14.51
N ALA A 121 -0.16 -0.05 -13.70
CA ALA A 121 0.11 -0.91 -12.56
C ALA A 121 0.79 -2.23 -13.00
N SER A 122 0.26 -2.88 -14.04
CA SER A 122 0.83 -4.13 -14.59
C SER A 122 2.26 -3.94 -15.12
N GLU A 123 2.54 -2.82 -15.80
CA GLU A 123 3.89 -2.45 -16.26
C GLU A 123 4.86 -2.27 -15.09
N LEU A 124 4.49 -1.43 -14.10
CA LEU A 124 5.33 -1.16 -12.94
C LEU A 124 5.60 -2.43 -12.12
N LEU A 125 4.59 -3.27 -11.91
CA LEU A 125 4.77 -4.55 -11.23
C LEU A 125 5.65 -5.51 -12.03
N GLY A 126 5.58 -5.49 -13.36
CA GLY A 126 6.49 -6.23 -14.24
C GLY A 126 7.95 -5.80 -14.07
N GLU A 127 8.22 -4.50 -14.03
CA GLU A 127 9.55 -3.94 -13.76
C GLU A 127 10.06 -4.33 -12.36
N ILE A 128 9.17 -4.32 -11.35
CA ILE A 128 9.49 -4.74 -9.97
C ILE A 128 9.82 -6.23 -9.92
N VAL A 129 9.03 -7.09 -10.56
CA VAL A 129 9.29 -8.54 -10.63
C VAL A 129 10.62 -8.82 -11.32
N GLN A 130 10.94 -8.11 -12.41
CA GLN A 130 12.23 -8.24 -13.09
C GLN A 130 13.39 -7.78 -12.20
N SER A 131 13.20 -6.69 -11.46
CA SER A 131 14.24 -6.09 -10.61
C SER A 131 14.43 -6.84 -9.29
N SER A 132 13.40 -7.51 -8.79
CA SER A 132 13.35 -8.22 -7.51
C SER A 132 12.62 -9.56 -7.65
N PRO A 133 13.20 -10.56 -8.35
CA PRO A 133 12.54 -11.85 -8.58
C PRO A 133 12.18 -12.62 -7.31
N GLU A 134 12.88 -12.33 -6.19
CA GLU A 134 12.60 -12.88 -4.87
C GLU A 134 11.31 -12.32 -4.23
N PHE A 135 10.78 -11.20 -4.71
CA PHE A 135 9.59 -10.57 -4.16
C PHE A 135 8.34 -11.20 -4.79
N THR A 136 8.00 -12.39 -4.31
CA THR A 136 6.91 -13.24 -4.83
C THR A 136 5.54 -12.56 -4.75
N TYR A 137 5.33 -11.65 -3.79
CA TYR A 137 4.09 -10.88 -3.69
C TYR A 137 3.84 -9.97 -4.91
N ALA A 138 4.86 -9.29 -5.46
CA ALA A 138 4.66 -8.47 -6.67
C ALA A 138 4.23 -9.31 -7.88
N ARG A 139 4.69 -10.56 -7.96
CA ARG A 139 4.26 -11.50 -9.01
C ARG A 139 2.78 -11.83 -8.85
N ALA A 140 2.33 -12.07 -7.63
CA ALA A 140 0.92 -12.30 -7.31
C ALA A 140 0.04 -11.06 -7.56
N GLU A 141 0.48 -9.87 -7.14
CA GLU A 141 -0.24 -8.61 -7.35
C GLU A 141 -0.34 -8.28 -8.83
N LYS A 142 0.71 -8.55 -9.61
CA LYS A 142 0.66 -8.41 -11.07
C LYS A 142 -0.37 -9.34 -11.70
N ALA A 143 -0.40 -10.61 -11.30
CA ALA A 143 -1.38 -11.56 -11.82
C ALA A 143 -2.81 -11.12 -11.47
N LEU A 144 -3.05 -10.65 -10.25
CA LEU A 144 -4.34 -10.07 -9.85
C LEU A 144 -4.72 -8.88 -10.73
N VAL A 145 -3.81 -7.92 -10.94
CA VAL A 145 -4.02 -6.77 -11.83
C VAL A 145 -4.34 -7.23 -13.25
N ASP A 146 -3.62 -8.21 -13.77
CA ASP A 146 -3.81 -8.72 -15.12
C ASP A 146 -5.17 -9.44 -15.29
N VAL A 147 -5.67 -10.14 -14.25
CA VAL A 147 -7.02 -10.72 -14.20
C VAL A 147 -8.09 -9.62 -14.22
N VAL A 148 -7.95 -8.58 -13.39
CA VAL A 148 -8.88 -7.45 -13.38
C VAL A 148 -8.86 -6.73 -14.73
N ARG A 149 -7.68 -6.51 -15.31
CA ARG A 149 -7.54 -5.92 -16.65
C ARG A 149 -8.26 -6.76 -17.71
N HIS A 150 -8.10 -8.09 -17.69
CA HIS A 150 -8.78 -8.98 -18.62
C HIS A 150 -10.31 -8.83 -18.56
N SER A 151 -10.86 -8.60 -17.37
CA SER A 151 -12.31 -8.37 -17.19
C SER A 151 -12.82 -7.08 -17.84
N GLN A 152 -11.96 -6.07 -18.01
CA GLN A 152 -12.31 -4.78 -18.62
C GLN A 152 -11.98 -4.75 -20.12
N HIS A 153 -10.82 -5.30 -20.49
CA HIS A 153 -10.36 -5.43 -21.86
C HIS A 153 -9.80 -6.84 -22.08
N PRO A 154 -10.52 -7.71 -22.83
CA PRO A 154 -10.09 -9.07 -23.05
C PRO A 154 -8.68 -9.14 -23.65
N LEU A 155 -7.82 -9.85 -22.94
CA LEU A 155 -6.48 -10.23 -23.40
C LEU A 155 -6.60 -11.17 -24.61
N ASP A 156 -5.62 -11.12 -25.50
CA ASP A 156 -5.53 -12.09 -26.59
C ASP A 156 -5.23 -13.51 -26.08
N GLU A 157 -5.44 -14.52 -26.92
CA GLU A 157 -5.27 -15.94 -26.54
C GLU A 157 -3.88 -16.25 -25.98
N LYS A 158 -2.83 -15.60 -26.52
CA LYS A 158 -1.46 -15.83 -26.09
C LYS A 158 -1.19 -15.20 -24.72
N GLN A 159 -1.68 -13.98 -24.51
CA GLN A 159 -1.60 -13.26 -23.24
C GLN A 159 -2.40 -13.98 -22.15
N LEU A 160 -3.60 -14.50 -22.48
CA LEU A 160 -4.43 -15.25 -21.54
C LEU A 160 -3.79 -16.59 -21.15
N ALA A 161 -3.20 -17.32 -22.11
CA ALA A 161 -2.47 -18.55 -21.82
C ALA A 161 -1.26 -18.30 -20.90
N ALA A 162 -0.54 -17.19 -21.12
CA ALA A 162 0.56 -16.78 -20.25
C ALA A 162 0.08 -16.43 -18.83
N LEU A 163 -1.04 -15.70 -18.72
CA LEU A 163 -1.64 -15.36 -17.42
C LEU A 163 -2.08 -16.61 -16.65
N ASN A 164 -2.75 -17.56 -17.31
CA ASN A 164 -3.18 -18.80 -16.65
C ASN A 164 -1.98 -19.63 -16.16
N THR A 165 -0.93 -19.76 -17.00
CA THR A 165 0.31 -20.43 -16.59
C THR A 165 0.95 -19.74 -15.38
N GLU A 166 0.89 -18.41 -15.34
CA GLU A 166 1.42 -17.62 -14.24
C GLU A 166 0.64 -17.85 -12.94
N ILE A 167 -0.69 -17.87 -13.02
CA ILE A 167 -1.57 -18.17 -11.88
C ILE A 167 -1.29 -19.58 -11.35
N ASP A 168 -1.17 -20.58 -12.22
CA ASP A 168 -0.83 -21.96 -11.83
C ASP A 168 0.50 -22.01 -11.07
N ASN A 169 1.51 -21.27 -11.53
CA ASN A 169 2.79 -21.17 -10.83
C ASN A 169 2.65 -20.50 -9.46
N ILE A 170 1.90 -19.40 -9.37
CA ILE A 170 1.72 -18.62 -8.13
C ILE A 170 1.01 -19.45 -7.04
N VAL A 171 -0.02 -20.22 -7.40
CA VAL A 171 -0.79 -21.04 -6.44
C VAL A 171 0.07 -22.14 -5.81
N THR A 172 1.17 -22.55 -6.45
CA THR A 172 2.10 -23.53 -5.89
C THR A 172 3.10 -22.94 -4.88
N LEU A 173 3.19 -21.60 -4.76
CA LEU A 173 4.17 -20.95 -3.89
C LEU A 173 3.71 -20.96 -2.42
N PRO A 174 4.42 -21.67 -1.53
CA PRO A 174 4.00 -21.81 -0.14
C PRO A 174 4.06 -20.50 0.65
N GLU A 175 4.91 -19.56 0.25
CA GLU A 175 5.08 -18.25 0.87
C GLU A 175 3.83 -17.36 0.74
N LEU A 176 2.98 -17.64 -0.24
CA LEU A 176 1.74 -16.91 -0.47
C LEU A 176 0.54 -17.57 0.22
N ASN A 177 0.72 -18.76 0.82
CA ASN A 177 -0.31 -19.40 1.61
C ASN A 177 -0.64 -18.52 2.82
N ASN A 178 -1.93 -18.27 3.04
CA ASN A 178 -2.49 -17.41 4.09
C ASN A 178 -2.44 -15.89 3.84
N LEU A 179 -1.98 -15.45 2.66
CA LEU A 179 -2.14 -14.07 2.20
C LEU A 179 -3.50 -13.89 1.52
N SER A 180 -4.12 -12.72 1.70
CA SER A 180 -5.45 -12.39 1.14
C SER A 180 -5.52 -12.39 -0.39
N ILE A 181 -4.35 -12.39 -1.05
CA ILE A 181 -4.23 -12.34 -2.52
C ILE A 181 -4.54 -13.69 -3.18
N ILE A 182 -4.40 -14.80 -2.43
CA ILE A 182 -4.83 -16.13 -2.86
C ILE A 182 -6.04 -16.51 -2.02
N TYR A 183 -7.21 -16.62 -2.65
CA TYR A 183 -8.39 -17.19 -2.01
C TYR A 183 -8.37 -18.70 -2.23
N GLN A 184 -8.23 -19.48 -1.17
CA GLN A 184 -8.38 -20.94 -1.17
C GLN A 184 -9.81 -21.34 -0.82
#